data_AF-A0A1I6PMH8-F1
#
_entry.id   AF-A0A1I6PMH8-F1
#
_cell.length_a   1.000
_cell.length_b   1.000
_cell.length_c   1.000
_cell.angle_alpha   90.00
_cell.angle_beta   90.00
_cell.angle_gamma   90.00
#
_symmetry.space_group_name_H-M   'P 1'
#
loop_
_entity.id
_entity.type
_entity.pdbx_description
1 polymer ?
#
loop_
_entity_poly.entity_id
_entity_poly.type
_entity_poly.pdbx_seq_one_letter_code
_entity_poly.pdbx_strand_id
1 'polypeptide(L)'
;MSYIIRKIRTPDDYASIAEILGYVFSEPTTAENLADEDAKIPDTGSLWINEDGLLAGFDRYRLVAVNEKGEIVGYGISWRAPWTEAGELNHLLAVHPDYRKQGIGRALYKELENWAVLNGASKLNYEVNDNDASSIVFAEHRGFEQERHLFESVLELPNDSLGSMYSPPQSSIVIKPLSEMEESDAERKLYELYKVTSRDIPGISGDYFDFSEWKKWTLELPGARPEYVLIALDEDRFVGVAHILHQSSTQSMYHEYTGVDKAYRGRGIGFALKMSAVKLAEQLNIKYLRTNNDSLNHPMLHINRDLLGYKPVPGRYKMVKALPKQIDNLLNKAARPETNVKVEVLQALTADKPVIKNLVQFYIYDFTEFTNEQISEQGTYPILSDLNKYWENHEDYNAYLIKANGEIAGFVLVKQLEDDRSYKLAHFFILRKFRRSGIGTQAARAVLFSAKGKWELNQLQNNFPAILFWNRVLLSEAVSESITVRYEQGKRIQSFIIN
;
A
#
# COMPACT_ATOMS: atom_id res chain seq x y z
N MET A 1 6.59 -20.55 13.02
CA MET A 1 7.40 -20.35 11.81
C MET A 1 8.05 -18.98 11.89
N SER A 2 9.36 -18.89 11.71
CA SER A 2 10.02 -17.59 11.57
C SER A 2 9.88 -17.07 10.14
N TYR A 3 9.78 -15.76 10.00
CA TYR A 3 9.77 -15.07 8.72
C TYR A 3 10.34 -13.67 8.90
N ILE A 4 10.90 -13.13 7.83
CA ILE A 4 11.34 -11.75 7.75
C ILE A 4 10.43 -10.96 6.82
N ILE A 5 10.20 -9.69 7.14
CA ILE A 5 9.57 -8.73 6.24
C ILE A 5 10.66 -7.80 5.73
N ARG A 6 10.71 -7.62 4.42
CA ARG A 6 11.65 -6.71 3.74
C ARG A 6 10.97 -6.02 2.57
N LYS A 7 11.56 -4.92 2.11
CA LYS A 7 11.22 -4.35 0.79
C LYS A 7 11.45 -5.39 -0.30
N ILE A 8 10.68 -5.26 -1.37
CA ILE A 8 10.89 -6.08 -2.56
C ILE A 8 12.25 -5.80 -3.19
N ARG A 9 12.77 -6.78 -3.92
CA ARG A 9 13.97 -6.71 -4.74
C ARG A 9 13.56 -6.93 -6.18
N THR A 10 13.62 -5.88 -6.99
CA THR A 10 13.26 -5.94 -8.41
C THR A 10 14.52 -6.10 -9.26
N PRO A 11 14.50 -6.94 -10.30
CA PRO A 11 13.37 -7.75 -10.78
C PRO A 11 13.20 -9.11 -10.08
N ASP A 12 14.14 -9.50 -9.22
CA ASP A 12 14.27 -10.87 -8.68
C ASP A 12 13.01 -11.44 -8.01
N ASP A 13 12.25 -10.60 -7.30
CA ASP A 13 11.05 -11.02 -6.57
C ASP A 13 9.79 -11.12 -7.45
N TYR A 14 9.80 -10.63 -8.70
CA TYR A 14 8.59 -10.51 -9.52
C TYR A 14 7.89 -11.85 -9.76
N ALA A 15 8.64 -12.92 -10.04
CA ALA A 15 8.06 -14.23 -10.30
C ALA A 15 7.28 -14.77 -9.09
N SER A 16 7.86 -14.66 -7.89
CA SER A 16 7.18 -15.11 -6.66
C SER A 16 6.03 -14.19 -6.26
N ILE A 17 6.13 -12.88 -6.48
CA ILE A 17 5.01 -11.95 -6.24
C ILE A 17 3.85 -12.26 -7.19
N ALA A 18 4.14 -12.51 -8.47
CA ALA A 18 3.14 -12.88 -9.48
C ALA A 18 2.39 -14.17 -9.09
N GLU A 19 3.10 -15.19 -8.61
CA GLU A 19 2.50 -16.42 -8.06
C GLU A 19 1.55 -16.10 -6.88
N ILE A 20 2.00 -15.31 -5.91
CA ILE A 20 1.18 -14.91 -4.76
C ILE A 20 -0.08 -14.15 -5.18
N LEU A 21 0.04 -13.24 -6.15
CA LEU A 21 -1.09 -12.47 -6.69
C LEU A 21 -2.06 -13.33 -7.50
N GLY A 22 -1.60 -14.43 -8.10
CA GLY A 22 -2.45 -15.42 -8.77
C GLY A 22 -3.48 -16.09 -7.85
N TYR A 23 -3.29 -16.06 -6.52
CA TYR A 23 -4.30 -16.50 -5.55
C TYR A 23 -5.34 -15.43 -5.19
N VAL A 24 -5.14 -14.20 -5.65
CA VAL A 24 -6.03 -13.05 -5.36
C VAL A 24 -6.78 -12.62 -6.61
N PHE A 25 -6.10 -12.55 -7.75
CA PHE A 25 -6.66 -12.05 -8.99
C PHE A 25 -7.26 -13.17 -9.84
N SER A 26 -8.39 -12.85 -10.49
CA SER A 26 -9.13 -13.79 -11.34
C SER A 26 -8.39 -14.14 -12.64
N GLU A 27 -7.51 -13.25 -13.10
CA GLU A 27 -6.60 -13.49 -14.22
C GLU A 27 -5.17 -13.66 -13.71
N PRO A 28 -4.37 -14.55 -14.31
CA PRO A 28 -2.98 -14.76 -13.92
C PRO A 28 -2.16 -13.47 -14.04
N THR A 29 -1.42 -13.13 -12.99
CA THR A 29 -0.37 -12.11 -13.04
C THR A 29 0.95 -12.77 -13.43
N THR A 30 1.73 -12.14 -14.30
CA THR A 30 3.08 -12.58 -14.66
C THR A 30 4.14 -11.61 -14.14
N ALA A 31 5.39 -12.06 -14.08
CA ALA A 31 6.52 -11.19 -13.76
C ALA A 31 6.70 -10.06 -14.79
N GLU A 32 6.36 -10.33 -16.06
CA GLU A 32 6.38 -9.35 -17.15
C GLU A 32 5.32 -8.27 -16.92
N ASN A 33 4.10 -8.63 -16.50
CA ASN A 33 3.07 -7.64 -16.15
C ASN A 33 3.55 -6.69 -15.04
N LEU A 34 4.17 -7.23 -13.98
CA LEU A 34 4.71 -6.41 -12.89
C LEU A 34 5.87 -5.51 -13.36
N ALA A 35 6.74 -6.01 -14.24
CA ALA A 35 7.84 -5.23 -14.80
C ALA A 35 7.34 -4.08 -15.69
N ASP A 36 6.34 -4.33 -16.53
CA ASP A 36 5.73 -3.34 -17.42
C ASP A 36 5.00 -2.24 -16.63
N GLU A 37 4.28 -2.61 -15.56
CA GLU A 37 3.67 -1.65 -14.65
C GLU A 37 4.74 -0.80 -13.94
N ASP A 38 5.80 -1.43 -13.45
CA ASP A 38 6.90 -0.73 -12.78
C ASP A 38 7.60 0.26 -13.71
N ALA A 39 7.84 -0.10 -14.97
CA ALA A 39 8.49 0.78 -15.95
C ALA A 39 7.69 2.06 -16.25
N LYS A 40 6.37 2.06 -15.97
CA LYS A 40 5.50 3.23 -16.17
C LYS A 40 5.44 4.14 -14.93
N ILE A 41 5.89 3.68 -13.77
CA ILE A 41 5.77 4.42 -12.51
C ILE A 41 7.15 4.95 -12.13
N PRO A 42 7.30 6.26 -11.79
CA PRO A 42 8.58 6.77 -11.33
C PRO A 42 9.12 5.99 -10.12
N ASP A 43 10.44 5.75 -10.11
CA ASP A 43 11.10 5.00 -9.03
C ASP A 43 10.99 5.69 -7.67
N THR A 44 10.98 7.02 -7.67
CA THR A 44 10.88 7.84 -6.47
C THR A 44 9.49 8.46 -6.36
N GLY A 45 8.78 8.12 -5.28
CA GLY A 45 7.52 8.77 -4.94
C GLY A 45 7.70 10.20 -4.47
N SER A 46 6.62 10.97 -4.56
CA SER A 46 6.53 12.32 -4.02
C SER A 46 5.22 12.42 -3.24
N LEU A 47 5.31 12.33 -1.90
CA LEU A 47 4.18 12.53 -1.00
C LEU A 47 4.34 13.86 -0.27
N TRP A 48 3.23 14.58 -0.10
CA TRP A 48 3.19 15.83 0.65
C TRP A 48 1.81 16.00 1.30
N ILE A 49 1.68 17.01 2.16
CA ILE A 49 0.39 17.40 2.73
C ILE A 49 -0.10 18.65 1.97
N ASN A 50 -1.33 18.63 1.47
CA ASN A 50 -1.94 19.76 0.76
C ASN A 50 -2.42 20.87 1.72
N GLU A 51 -2.99 21.94 1.17
CA GLU A 51 -3.47 23.10 1.93
C GLU A 51 -4.59 22.76 2.93
N ASP A 52 -5.35 21.69 2.67
CA ASP A 52 -6.42 21.20 3.56
C ASP A 52 -5.92 20.26 4.66
N GLY A 53 -4.60 20.05 4.76
CA GLY A 53 -4.01 19.14 5.74
C GLY A 53 -4.14 17.65 5.37
N LEU A 54 -4.44 17.34 4.11
CA LEU A 54 -4.62 15.97 3.62
C LEU A 54 -3.40 15.50 2.84
N LEU A 55 -3.08 14.21 2.95
CA LEU A 55 -2.04 13.58 2.14
C LEU A 55 -2.35 13.81 0.65
N ALA A 56 -1.38 14.30 -0.12
CA ALA A 56 -1.37 14.49 -1.58
C ALA A 56 -0.15 13.80 -2.22
N GLY A 57 -0.16 13.67 -3.56
CA GLY A 57 0.94 13.10 -4.34
C GLY A 57 0.82 11.63 -4.70
N PHE A 58 1.95 10.97 -4.95
CA PHE A 58 2.02 9.58 -5.37
C PHE A 58 3.21 8.86 -4.75
N ASP A 59 3.03 7.62 -4.31
CA ASP A 59 4.13 6.73 -3.89
C ASP A 59 3.57 5.31 -3.71
N ARG A 60 4.47 4.33 -3.62
CA ARG A 60 4.17 2.93 -3.34
C ARG A 60 5.20 2.33 -2.38
N TYR A 61 4.70 1.69 -1.35
CA TYR A 61 5.48 0.96 -0.38
C TYR A 61 5.18 -0.53 -0.49
N ARG A 62 6.17 -1.30 -0.95
CA ARG A 62 6.04 -2.71 -1.30
C ARG A 62 6.90 -3.58 -0.40
N LEU A 63 6.31 -4.63 0.15
CA LEU A 63 6.92 -5.54 1.10
C LEU A 63 6.64 -6.99 0.73
N VAL A 64 7.60 -7.87 1.04
CA VAL A 64 7.44 -9.32 0.99
C VAL A 64 7.73 -9.93 2.36
N ALA A 65 7.02 -11.00 2.66
CA ALA A 65 7.34 -11.90 3.76
C ALA A 65 8.12 -13.10 3.23
N VAL A 66 9.30 -13.35 3.78
CA VAL A 66 10.22 -14.41 3.33
C VAL A 66 10.40 -15.41 4.47
N ASN A 67 10.23 -16.69 4.18
CA ASN A 67 10.42 -17.75 5.17
C ASN A 67 11.89 -18.11 5.40
N GLU A 68 12.14 -19.04 6.33
CA GLU A 68 13.48 -19.55 6.67
C GLU A 68 14.21 -20.22 5.50
N LYS A 69 13.48 -20.68 4.46
CA LYS A 69 14.06 -21.27 3.24
C LYS A 69 14.40 -20.21 2.17
N GLY A 70 14.08 -18.94 2.40
CA GLY A 70 14.24 -17.87 1.42
C GLY A 70 13.07 -17.74 0.43
N GLU A 71 11.97 -18.45 0.63
CA GLU A 71 10.80 -18.41 -0.25
C GLU A 71 9.90 -17.22 0.15
N ILE A 72 9.38 -16.48 -0.84
CA ILE A 72 8.37 -15.44 -0.62
C ILE A 72 7.02 -16.11 -0.37
N VAL A 73 6.48 -15.89 0.82
CA VAL A 73 5.22 -16.51 1.29
C VAL A 73 4.10 -15.49 1.50
N GLY A 74 4.37 -14.21 1.25
CA GLY A 74 3.36 -13.16 1.27
C GLY A 74 3.87 -11.86 0.66
N TYR A 75 2.94 -11.05 0.19
CA TYR A 75 3.17 -9.77 -0.46
C TYR A 75 2.21 -8.74 0.10
N GLY A 76 2.68 -7.51 0.27
CA GLY A 76 1.88 -6.38 0.71
C GLY A 76 2.31 -5.11 0.01
N ILE A 77 1.36 -4.30 -0.42
CA ILE A 77 1.59 -3.00 -1.03
C ILE A 77 0.62 -1.98 -0.45
N SER A 78 1.15 -0.80 -0.15
CA SER A 78 0.40 0.41 0.17
C SER A 78 0.76 1.48 -0.84
N TRP A 79 -0.21 2.09 -1.52
CA TRP A 79 0.09 3.05 -2.58
C TRP A 79 -1.01 4.09 -2.75
N ARG A 80 -0.63 5.17 -3.43
CA ARG A 80 -1.58 6.07 -4.06
C ARG A 80 -1.01 6.61 -5.36
N ALA A 81 -1.92 6.95 -6.25
CA ALA A 81 -1.64 7.71 -7.46
C ALA A 81 -2.03 9.19 -7.27
N PRO A 82 -1.61 10.10 -8.16
CA PRO A 82 -1.96 11.52 -8.09
C PRO A 82 -3.48 11.78 -8.04
N TRP A 83 -4.26 10.92 -8.71
CA TRP A 83 -5.73 10.98 -8.78
C TRP A 83 -6.43 10.18 -7.67
N THR A 84 -5.70 9.60 -6.71
CA THR A 84 -6.31 9.04 -5.51
C THR A 84 -6.79 10.17 -4.61
N GLU A 85 -8.01 10.07 -4.08
CA GLU A 85 -8.62 11.04 -3.16
C GLU A 85 -7.64 11.48 -2.05
N ALA A 86 -7.66 12.78 -1.76
CA ALA A 86 -6.72 13.36 -0.80
C ALA A 86 -6.92 12.75 0.60
N GLY A 87 -5.81 12.40 1.25
CA GLY A 87 -5.81 11.71 2.53
C GLY A 87 -5.92 10.18 2.44
N GLU A 88 -6.24 9.62 1.28
CA GLU A 88 -6.43 8.17 1.12
C GLU A 88 -5.16 7.44 0.62
N LEU A 89 -5.02 6.18 1.06
CA LEU A 89 -4.08 5.20 0.50
C LEU A 89 -4.81 3.89 0.22
N ASN A 90 -4.42 3.22 -0.86
CA ASN A 90 -4.90 1.89 -1.20
C ASN A 90 -3.94 0.83 -0.62
N HIS A 91 -4.50 -0.31 -0.22
CA HIS A 91 -3.78 -1.47 0.28
C HIS A 91 -4.20 -2.72 -0.48
N LEU A 92 -3.24 -3.60 -0.68
CA LEU A 92 -3.42 -4.96 -1.16
C LEU A 92 -2.43 -5.82 -0.41
N LEU A 93 -2.89 -6.97 0.05
CA LEU A 93 -2.09 -7.89 0.82
C LEU A 93 -2.56 -9.30 0.53
N ALA A 94 -1.58 -10.17 0.29
CA ALA A 94 -1.78 -11.55 -0.07
C ALA A 94 -0.80 -12.42 0.72
N VAL A 95 -1.27 -13.58 1.19
CA VAL A 95 -0.43 -14.60 1.84
C VAL A 95 -0.70 -15.91 1.13
N HIS A 96 0.37 -16.61 0.76
CA HIS A 96 0.29 -17.92 0.14
C HIS A 96 -0.64 -18.83 0.95
N PRO A 97 -1.57 -19.58 0.32
CA PRO A 97 -2.57 -20.38 1.03
C PRO A 97 -2.01 -21.28 2.14
N ASP A 98 -0.91 -21.99 1.87
CA ASP A 98 -0.24 -22.89 2.82
C ASP A 98 0.38 -22.20 4.04
N TYR A 99 0.60 -20.88 3.95
CA TYR A 99 1.24 -20.07 4.98
C TYR A 99 0.26 -19.13 5.71
N ARG A 100 -1.05 -19.25 5.42
CA ARG A 100 -2.10 -18.50 6.12
C ARG A 100 -2.20 -18.89 7.60
N LYS A 101 -2.79 -18.01 8.42
CA LYS A 101 -3.00 -18.19 9.88
C LYS A 101 -1.73 -18.31 10.72
N GLN A 102 -0.56 -17.98 10.17
CA GLN A 102 0.72 -18.00 10.89
C GLN A 102 1.20 -16.61 11.36
N GLY A 103 0.35 -15.58 11.26
CA GLY A 103 0.68 -14.20 11.66
C GLY A 103 1.33 -13.34 10.56
N ILE A 104 1.69 -13.92 9.41
CA ILE A 104 2.33 -13.22 8.27
C ILE A 104 1.47 -12.03 7.80
N GLY A 105 0.19 -12.26 7.48
CA GLY A 105 -0.69 -11.18 7.02
C GLY A 105 -0.84 -10.06 8.07
N ARG A 106 -0.87 -10.41 9.36
CA ARG A 106 -0.89 -9.41 10.44
C ARG A 106 0.38 -8.56 10.44
N ALA A 107 1.54 -9.17 10.21
CA ALA A 107 2.81 -8.47 10.22
C ALA A 107 2.98 -7.58 8.98
N LEU A 108 2.63 -8.07 7.77
CA LEU A 108 2.62 -7.27 6.55
C LEU A 108 1.68 -6.06 6.68
N TYR A 109 0.42 -6.29 7.06
CA TYR A 109 -0.56 -5.22 7.25
C TYR A 109 -0.05 -4.14 8.19
N LYS A 110 0.58 -4.54 9.30
CA LYS A 110 1.09 -3.61 10.29
C LYS A 110 2.18 -2.69 9.74
N GLU A 111 3.10 -3.20 8.92
CA GLU A 111 4.11 -2.36 8.28
C GLU A 111 3.48 -1.39 7.27
N LEU A 112 2.49 -1.84 6.49
CA LEU A 112 1.75 -0.98 5.55
C LEU A 112 0.97 0.13 6.26
N GLU A 113 0.23 -0.21 7.32
CA GLU A 113 -0.52 0.76 8.12
C GLU A 113 0.41 1.77 8.79
N ASN A 114 1.54 1.32 9.34
CA ASN A 114 2.54 2.23 9.92
C ASN A 114 3.08 3.21 8.89
N TRP A 115 3.38 2.73 7.67
CA TRP A 115 3.84 3.60 6.59
C TRP A 115 2.77 4.61 6.20
N ALA A 116 1.50 4.19 6.08
CA ALA A 116 0.39 5.09 5.78
C ALA A 116 0.20 6.18 6.84
N VAL A 117 0.21 5.79 8.11
CA VAL A 117 0.15 6.69 9.28
C VAL A 117 1.33 7.67 9.25
N LEU A 118 2.56 7.20 9.03
CA LEU A 118 3.75 8.07 9.00
C LEU A 118 3.71 9.12 7.90
N ASN A 119 3.07 8.81 6.76
CA ASN A 119 2.87 9.73 5.65
C ASN A 119 1.62 10.60 5.78
N GLY A 120 0.84 10.47 6.86
CA GLY A 120 -0.30 11.35 7.12
C GLY A 120 -1.60 10.95 6.41
N ALA A 121 -1.77 9.68 6.05
CA ALA A 121 -3.04 9.19 5.53
C ALA A 121 -4.15 9.28 6.60
N SER A 122 -5.32 9.75 6.20
CA SER A 122 -6.53 9.85 7.01
C SER A 122 -7.49 8.67 6.77
N LYS A 123 -7.32 7.92 5.67
CA LYS A 123 -8.16 6.76 5.34
C LYS A 123 -7.36 5.72 4.55
N LEU A 124 -7.66 4.45 4.80
CA LEU A 124 -7.16 3.30 4.05
C LEU A 124 -8.30 2.67 3.26
N ASN A 125 -8.02 2.33 2.00
CA ASN A 125 -8.86 1.48 1.17
C ASN A 125 -8.21 0.09 1.05
N TYR A 126 -9.01 -0.97 1.10
CA TYR A 126 -8.55 -2.34 1.00
C TYR A 126 -9.52 -3.14 0.12
N GLU A 127 -9.01 -3.84 -0.89
CA GLU A 127 -9.83 -4.72 -1.71
C GLU A 127 -9.74 -6.16 -1.22
N VAL A 128 -10.88 -6.81 -1.06
CA VAL A 128 -10.99 -8.20 -0.61
C VAL A 128 -11.94 -8.96 -1.52
N ASN A 129 -11.58 -10.18 -1.92
CA ASN A 129 -12.47 -11.05 -2.69
C ASN A 129 -13.74 -11.36 -1.87
N ASP A 130 -14.90 -11.19 -2.49
CA ASP A 130 -16.20 -11.30 -1.81
C ASP A 130 -16.55 -12.71 -1.33
N ASN A 131 -15.82 -13.72 -1.84
CA ASN A 131 -15.92 -15.11 -1.47
C ASN A 131 -14.84 -15.59 -0.49
N ASP A 132 -13.88 -14.75 -0.09
CA ASP A 132 -12.86 -15.10 0.91
C ASP A 132 -13.26 -14.62 2.31
N ALA A 133 -14.12 -15.40 2.97
CA ALA A 133 -14.59 -15.12 4.32
C ALA A 133 -13.44 -14.91 5.33
N SER A 134 -12.29 -15.57 5.14
CA SER A 134 -11.16 -15.44 6.05
C SER A 134 -10.47 -14.08 5.93
N SER A 135 -10.38 -13.55 4.70
CA SER A 135 -9.82 -12.23 4.42
C SER A 135 -10.78 -11.11 4.80
N ILE A 136 -12.11 -11.31 4.65
CA ILE A 136 -13.13 -10.38 5.11
C ILE A 136 -13.04 -10.21 6.64
N VAL A 137 -13.09 -11.30 7.39
CA VAL A 137 -12.96 -11.28 8.87
C VAL A 137 -11.61 -10.69 9.30
N PHE A 138 -10.54 -10.96 8.54
CA PHE A 138 -9.23 -10.36 8.80
C PHE A 138 -9.26 -8.83 8.70
N ALA A 139 -9.95 -8.27 7.70
CA ALA A 139 -10.11 -6.83 7.52
C ALA A 139 -11.02 -6.22 8.60
N GLU A 140 -12.16 -6.84 8.89
CA GLU A 140 -13.10 -6.39 9.93
C GLU A 140 -12.44 -6.31 11.32
N HIS A 141 -11.66 -7.33 11.71
CA HIS A 141 -10.90 -7.32 12.97
C HIS A 141 -9.85 -6.19 13.06
N ARG A 142 -9.55 -5.51 11.95
CA ARG A 142 -8.65 -4.34 11.89
C ARG A 142 -9.40 -3.01 11.81
N GLY A 143 -10.73 -3.04 11.90
CA GLY A 143 -11.58 -1.86 11.84
C GLY A 143 -11.84 -1.37 10.42
N PHE A 144 -11.75 -2.24 9.41
CA PHE A 144 -12.29 -1.94 8.09
C PHE A 144 -13.78 -2.25 8.04
N GLU A 145 -14.52 -1.38 7.36
CA GLU A 145 -15.94 -1.54 7.07
C GLU A 145 -16.13 -1.66 5.56
N GLN A 146 -17.12 -2.44 5.12
CA GLN A 146 -17.45 -2.55 3.70
C GLN A 146 -18.08 -1.25 3.20
N GLU A 147 -17.43 -0.58 2.25
CA GLU A 147 -17.96 0.63 1.59
C GLU A 147 -18.76 0.26 0.34
N ARG A 148 -18.24 -0.67 -0.48
CA ARG A 148 -18.84 -1.04 -1.77
C ARG A 148 -18.61 -2.49 -2.15
N HIS A 149 -19.42 -2.95 -3.11
CA HIS A 149 -19.29 -4.25 -3.77
C HIS A 149 -19.14 -4.06 -5.28
N LEU A 150 -18.03 -4.57 -5.81
CA LEU A 150 -17.73 -4.69 -7.23
C LEU A 150 -18.02 -6.13 -7.65
N PHE A 151 -18.94 -6.31 -8.59
CA PHE A 151 -19.21 -7.62 -9.18
C PHE A 151 -18.30 -7.84 -10.38
N GLU A 152 -17.74 -9.04 -10.48
CA GLU A 152 -17.12 -9.52 -11.71
C GLU A 152 -18.11 -10.41 -12.46
N SER A 153 -18.04 -10.41 -13.78
CA SER A 153 -18.86 -11.28 -14.62
C SER A 153 -18.13 -11.76 -15.86
N VAL A 154 -18.48 -12.95 -16.33
CA VAL A 154 -17.86 -13.64 -17.46
C VAL A 154 -18.90 -13.95 -18.53
N LEU A 155 -18.54 -13.76 -19.80
CA LEU A 155 -19.28 -14.22 -20.96
C LEU A 155 -18.40 -15.21 -21.74
N GLU A 156 -18.78 -16.49 -21.73
CA GLU A 156 -18.13 -17.53 -22.54
C GLU A 156 -18.48 -17.35 -24.02
N LEU A 157 -17.51 -17.61 -24.90
CA LEU A 157 -17.61 -17.48 -26.35
C LEU A 157 -17.21 -18.79 -27.07
N PRO A 158 -17.77 -19.07 -28.26
CA PRO A 158 -18.83 -18.29 -28.93
C PRO A 158 -20.17 -18.40 -28.20
N ASN A 159 -21.02 -17.39 -28.36
CA ASN A 159 -22.36 -17.40 -27.77
C ASN A 159 -23.44 -17.33 -28.85
N ASP A 160 -23.83 -18.52 -29.34
CA ASP A 160 -24.81 -18.69 -30.42
C ASP A 160 -26.16 -18.01 -30.17
N SER A 161 -26.54 -17.78 -28.90
CA SER A 161 -27.80 -17.14 -28.55
C SER A 161 -27.84 -15.63 -28.87
N LEU A 162 -26.69 -14.97 -29.00
CA LEU A 162 -26.58 -13.54 -29.28
C LEU A 162 -26.70 -13.22 -30.78
N GLY A 163 -26.36 -14.18 -31.65
CA GLY A 163 -26.39 -14.01 -33.10
C GLY A 163 -27.77 -13.63 -33.66
N SER A 164 -28.86 -14.09 -33.02
CA SER A 164 -30.24 -13.80 -33.42
C SER A 164 -30.83 -12.49 -32.86
N MET A 165 -30.16 -11.85 -31.88
CA MET A 165 -30.71 -10.68 -31.17
C MET A 165 -30.20 -9.32 -31.68
N TYR A 166 -29.19 -9.30 -32.55
CA TYR A 166 -28.61 -8.04 -33.03
C TYR A 166 -29.46 -7.38 -34.12
N SER A 167 -30.11 -6.27 -33.77
CA SER A 167 -30.51 -5.24 -34.73
C SER A 167 -29.54 -4.06 -34.58
N PRO A 168 -29.00 -3.49 -35.68
CA PRO A 168 -28.12 -2.33 -35.60
C PRO A 168 -28.84 -1.13 -34.93
N PRO A 169 -28.11 -0.21 -34.27
CA PRO A 169 -28.68 1.00 -33.71
C PRO A 169 -29.42 1.82 -34.80
N GLN A 170 -30.32 2.72 -34.40
CA GLN A 170 -31.05 3.61 -35.32
C GLN A 170 -30.13 4.22 -36.40
N SER A 171 -30.70 4.47 -37.58
CA SER A 171 -30.05 4.58 -38.90
C SER A 171 -28.97 5.66 -39.12
N SER A 172 -28.53 6.41 -38.10
CA SER A 172 -27.45 7.40 -38.24
C SER A 172 -26.17 7.07 -37.45
N ILE A 173 -26.21 6.14 -36.49
CA ILE A 173 -25.03 5.82 -35.67
C ILE A 173 -24.19 4.71 -36.32
N VAL A 174 -22.91 5.00 -36.55
CA VAL A 174 -21.94 4.03 -37.09
C VAL A 174 -20.93 3.66 -36.00
N ILE A 175 -20.59 2.38 -35.87
CA ILE A 175 -19.54 1.92 -34.94
C ILE A 175 -18.30 1.53 -35.74
N LYS A 176 -17.15 2.12 -35.41
CA LYS A 176 -15.85 1.84 -36.04
C LYS A 176 -14.74 1.74 -34.99
N PRO A 177 -13.69 0.96 -35.23
CA PRO A 177 -12.50 0.96 -34.37
C PRO A 177 -11.72 2.27 -34.48
N LEU A 178 -10.96 2.62 -33.44
CA LEU A 178 -10.07 3.80 -33.44
C LEU A 178 -9.02 3.72 -34.56
N SER A 179 -8.61 2.51 -34.95
CA SER A 179 -7.68 2.27 -36.07
C SER A 179 -8.19 2.75 -37.44
N GLU A 180 -9.50 2.99 -37.59
CA GLU A 180 -10.12 3.49 -38.82
C GLU A 180 -10.38 5.01 -38.79
N MET A 181 -9.92 5.71 -37.75
CA MET A 181 -10.05 7.17 -37.66
C MET A 181 -8.87 7.83 -38.37
N GLU A 182 -9.16 8.52 -39.47
CA GLU A 182 -8.16 9.20 -40.30
C GLU A 182 -7.74 10.57 -39.73
N GLU A 183 -8.52 11.13 -38.80
CA GLU A 183 -8.24 12.46 -38.27
C GLU A 183 -7.10 12.44 -37.24
N SER A 184 -6.21 13.42 -37.35
CA SER A 184 -5.06 13.58 -36.47
C SER A 184 -5.42 13.93 -35.01
N ASP A 185 -6.69 14.27 -34.74
CA ASP A 185 -7.21 14.60 -33.41
C ASP A 185 -8.13 13.51 -32.82
N ALA A 186 -8.28 12.34 -33.45
CA ALA A 186 -9.15 11.27 -32.98
C ALA A 186 -8.89 10.83 -31.53
N GLU A 187 -7.63 10.68 -31.11
CA GLU A 187 -7.30 10.38 -29.72
C GLU A 187 -7.75 11.50 -28.76
N ARG A 188 -7.69 12.77 -29.18
CA ARG A 188 -8.15 13.91 -28.38
C ARG A 188 -9.68 13.93 -28.29
N LYS A 189 -10.39 13.68 -29.39
CA LYS A 189 -11.86 13.52 -29.37
C LYS A 189 -12.28 12.38 -28.42
N LEU A 190 -11.55 11.26 -28.46
CA LEU A 190 -11.78 10.13 -27.57
C LEU A 190 -11.53 10.50 -26.10
N TYR A 191 -10.43 11.19 -25.80
CA TYR A 191 -10.13 11.68 -24.46
C TYR A 191 -11.25 12.57 -23.90
N GLU A 192 -11.76 13.51 -24.70
CA GLU A 192 -12.86 14.38 -24.28
C GLU A 192 -14.14 13.58 -24.00
N LEU A 193 -14.43 12.55 -24.81
CA LEU A 193 -15.56 11.64 -24.54
C LEU A 193 -15.37 10.91 -23.21
N TYR A 194 -14.19 10.29 -22.98
CA TYR A 194 -13.86 9.60 -21.72
C TYR A 194 -14.02 10.50 -20.51
N LYS A 195 -13.49 11.73 -20.59
CA LYS A 195 -13.56 12.74 -19.53
C LYS A 195 -14.99 13.11 -19.16
N VAL A 196 -15.89 13.18 -20.14
CA VAL A 196 -17.31 13.49 -19.90
C VAL A 196 -18.05 12.27 -19.34
N THR A 197 -17.82 11.08 -19.90
CA THR A 197 -18.56 9.86 -19.51
C THR A 197 -18.06 9.20 -18.22
N SER A 198 -16.80 9.44 -17.82
CA SER A 198 -16.24 8.89 -16.57
C SER A 198 -16.89 9.48 -15.32
N ARG A 199 -17.40 10.71 -15.39
CA ARG A 199 -18.09 11.40 -14.28
C ARG A 199 -19.37 10.71 -13.82
N ASP A 200 -19.93 9.83 -14.64
CA ASP A 200 -21.11 9.04 -14.29
C ASP A 200 -20.77 7.72 -13.59
N ILE A 201 -19.48 7.36 -13.48
CA ILE A 201 -19.06 6.14 -12.78
C ILE A 201 -19.12 6.40 -11.28
N PRO A 202 -19.90 5.60 -10.52
CA PRO A 202 -19.95 5.75 -9.07
C PRO A 202 -18.54 5.71 -8.45
N GLY A 203 -18.19 6.71 -7.64
CA GLY A 203 -16.92 6.73 -6.89
C GLY A 203 -15.73 7.34 -7.63
N ILE A 204 -15.92 7.87 -8.83
CA ILE A 204 -14.98 8.80 -9.44
C ILE A 204 -15.32 10.22 -8.98
N SER A 205 -14.36 10.89 -8.34
CA SER A 205 -14.40 12.31 -7.98
C SER A 205 -13.05 12.97 -8.28
N GLY A 206 -13.01 14.31 -8.32
CA GLY A 206 -11.82 15.08 -8.64
C GLY A 206 -11.59 15.36 -10.13
N ASP A 207 -10.40 15.87 -10.44
CA ASP A 207 -9.99 16.15 -11.81
C ASP A 207 -9.69 14.86 -12.57
N TYR A 208 -10.07 14.84 -13.85
CA TYR A 208 -9.71 13.73 -14.74
C TYR A 208 -8.25 13.86 -15.17
N PHE A 209 -7.64 12.74 -15.56
CA PHE A 209 -6.28 12.68 -16.10
C PHE A 209 -6.05 13.78 -17.15
N ASP A 210 -4.84 14.34 -17.23
CA ASP A 210 -4.45 15.07 -18.43
C ASP A 210 -4.35 14.13 -19.64
N PHE A 211 -4.25 14.67 -20.84
CA PHE A 211 -4.25 13.87 -22.07
C PHE A 211 -3.10 12.85 -22.12
N SER A 212 -1.90 13.23 -21.68
CA SER A 212 -0.73 12.33 -21.68
C SER A 212 -0.88 11.18 -20.69
N GLU A 213 -1.29 11.47 -19.46
CA GLU A 213 -1.52 10.45 -18.45
C GLU A 213 -2.71 9.57 -18.83
N TRP A 214 -3.79 10.13 -19.37
CA TRP A 214 -4.92 9.35 -19.89
C TRP A 214 -4.46 8.37 -20.96
N LYS A 215 -3.66 8.83 -21.93
CA LYS A 215 -3.15 7.97 -23.01
C LYS A 215 -2.33 6.81 -22.45
N LYS A 216 -1.40 7.11 -21.53
CA LYS A 216 -0.54 6.12 -20.87
C LYS A 216 -1.32 5.07 -20.08
N TRP A 217 -2.35 5.49 -19.34
CA TRP A 217 -3.17 4.62 -18.48
C TRP A 217 -4.43 4.05 -19.15
N THR A 218 -4.65 4.35 -20.43
CA THR A 218 -5.79 3.85 -21.20
C THR A 218 -5.32 3.15 -22.47
N LEU A 219 -4.72 3.88 -23.42
CA LEU A 219 -4.39 3.36 -24.75
C LEU A 219 -3.07 2.58 -24.80
N GLU A 220 -2.19 2.77 -23.82
CA GLU A 220 -0.89 2.11 -23.73
C GLU A 220 -0.86 0.95 -22.71
N LEU A 221 -2.03 0.54 -22.20
CA LEU A 221 -2.15 -0.62 -21.32
C LEU A 221 -1.72 -1.92 -22.03
N PRO A 222 -1.18 -2.92 -21.31
CA PRO A 222 -1.01 -4.26 -21.87
C PRO A 222 -2.31 -4.77 -22.48
N GLY A 223 -2.24 -5.29 -23.70
CA GLY A 223 -3.42 -5.77 -24.43
C GLY A 223 -4.27 -4.68 -25.11
N ALA A 224 -4.00 -3.39 -24.89
CA ALA A 224 -4.68 -2.29 -25.58
C ALA A 224 -4.19 -2.17 -27.02
N ARG A 225 -5.11 -2.00 -27.97
CA ARG A 225 -4.82 -1.78 -29.39
C ARG A 225 -5.90 -0.85 -29.98
N PRO A 226 -5.58 0.05 -30.92
CA PRO A 226 -6.59 0.90 -31.56
C PRO A 226 -7.76 0.12 -32.20
N GLU A 227 -7.51 -1.09 -32.69
CA GLU A 227 -8.51 -2.01 -33.24
C GLU A 227 -9.55 -2.46 -32.19
N TYR A 228 -9.20 -2.39 -30.90
CA TYR A 228 -10.01 -2.85 -29.77
C TYR A 228 -10.73 -1.70 -29.05
N VAL A 229 -10.62 -0.49 -29.58
CA VAL A 229 -11.34 0.70 -29.13
C VAL A 229 -12.46 0.98 -30.11
N LEU A 230 -13.67 0.53 -29.81
CA LEU A 230 -14.85 0.69 -30.66
C LEU A 230 -15.57 2.00 -30.33
N ILE A 231 -15.78 2.84 -31.35
CA ILE A 231 -16.31 4.19 -31.21
C ILE A 231 -17.64 4.29 -31.95
N ALA A 232 -18.68 4.75 -31.25
CA ALA A 232 -19.96 5.10 -31.85
C ALA A 232 -19.89 6.55 -32.35
N LEU A 233 -20.21 6.74 -33.62
CA LEU A 233 -20.15 7.99 -34.35
C LEU A 233 -21.56 8.44 -34.76
N ASP A 234 -21.85 9.71 -34.53
CA ASP A 234 -22.97 10.43 -35.15
C ASP A 234 -22.35 11.45 -36.12
N GLU A 235 -22.35 11.13 -37.41
CA GLU A 235 -21.49 11.78 -38.41
C GLU A 235 -20.01 11.74 -37.96
N ASP A 236 -19.39 12.89 -37.68
CA ASP A 236 -17.98 12.99 -37.24
C ASP A 236 -17.84 13.10 -35.70
N ARG A 237 -18.96 13.06 -34.96
CA ARG A 237 -18.97 13.23 -33.50
C ARG A 237 -18.85 11.89 -32.78
N PHE A 238 -17.93 11.81 -31.83
CA PHE A 238 -17.78 10.65 -30.95
C PHE A 238 -18.85 10.71 -29.85
N VAL A 239 -19.78 9.75 -29.86
CA VAL A 239 -20.95 9.74 -28.96
C VAL A 239 -20.99 8.55 -28.01
N GLY A 240 -20.11 7.58 -28.21
CA GLY A 240 -19.92 6.46 -27.29
C GLY A 240 -18.65 5.67 -27.59
N VAL A 241 -18.20 4.90 -26.62
CA VAL A 241 -17.00 4.06 -26.72
C VAL A 241 -17.21 2.75 -25.98
N ALA A 242 -16.69 1.65 -26.52
CA ALA A 242 -16.35 0.44 -25.78
C ALA A 242 -14.88 0.11 -26.03
N HIS A 243 -14.13 -0.08 -24.95
CA HIS A 243 -12.71 -0.45 -25.00
C HIS A 243 -12.53 -1.81 -24.36
N ILE A 244 -11.86 -2.72 -25.08
CA ILE A 244 -11.52 -4.05 -24.60
C ILE A 244 -10.01 -4.27 -24.65
N LEU A 245 -9.48 -5.02 -23.68
CA LEU A 245 -8.06 -5.35 -23.54
C LEU A 245 -7.84 -6.83 -23.81
N HIS A 246 -6.86 -7.18 -24.65
CA HIS A 246 -6.53 -8.57 -24.93
C HIS A 246 -5.59 -9.18 -23.89
N GLN A 247 -6.01 -10.29 -23.29
CA GLN A 247 -5.20 -11.09 -22.39
C GLN A 247 -4.70 -12.35 -23.11
N SER A 248 -3.50 -12.23 -23.68
CA SER A 248 -2.90 -13.29 -24.50
C SER A 248 -2.65 -14.60 -23.73
N SER A 249 -2.34 -14.52 -22.42
CA SER A 249 -2.02 -15.69 -21.59
C SER A 249 -3.20 -16.63 -21.39
N THR A 250 -4.43 -16.11 -21.37
CA THR A 250 -5.66 -16.88 -21.17
C THR A 250 -6.54 -16.95 -22.42
N GLN A 251 -6.12 -16.32 -23.53
CA GLN A 251 -6.92 -16.14 -24.75
C GLN A 251 -8.30 -15.53 -24.43
N SER A 252 -8.29 -14.52 -23.57
CA SER A 252 -9.49 -13.82 -23.11
C SER A 252 -9.39 -12.34 -23.42
N MET A 253 -10.50 -11.63 -23.27
CA MET A 253 -10.52 -10.16 -23.35
C MET A 253 -11.26 -9.57 -22.14
N TYR A 254 -10.80 -8.39 -21.69
CA TYR A 254 -11.43 -7.66 -20.60
C TYR A 254 -12.14 -6.40 -21.12
N HIS A 255 -13.41 -6.26 -20.79
CA HIS A 255 -14.19 -5.04 -21.04
C HIS A 255 -13.80 -3.97 -20.02
N GLU A 256 -12.80 -3.18 -20.41
CA GLU A 256 -12.20 -2.12 -19.61
C GLU A 256 -13.15 -0.95 -19.41
N TYR A 257 -13.74 -0.46 -20.50
CA TYR A 257 -14.55 0.74 -20.44
C TYR A 257 -15.74 0.68 -21.40
N THR A 258 -16.87 1.24 -20.99
CA THR A 258 -17.98 1.54 -21.89
C THR A 258 -18.67 2.82 -21.45
N GLY A 259 -18.71 3.81 -22.33
CA GLY A 259 -19.28 5.13 -22.06
C GLY A 259 -20.16 5.58 -23.21
N VAL A 260 -21.25 6.29 -22.88
CA VAL A 260 -22.12 6.94 -23.87
C VAL A 260 -22.39 8.36 -23.40
N ASP A 261 -22.20 9.32 -24.31
CA ASP A 261 -22.51 10.73 -24.09
C ASP A 261 -23.95 10.86 -23.57
N LYS A 262 -24.14 11.68 -22.53
CA LYS A 262 -25.43 11.87 -21.85
C LYS A 262 -26.56 12.22 -22.82
N ALA A 263 -26.30 13.00 -23.87
CA ALA A 263 -27.30 13.39 -24.86
C ALA A 263 -27.77 12.23 -25.77
N TYR A 264 -27.00 11.14 -25.82
CA TYR A 264 -27.20 9.97 -26.69
C TYR A 264 -27.67 8.72 -25.93
N ARG A 265 -27.83 8.81 -24.61
CA ARG A 265 -28.33 7.70 -23.76
C ARG A 265 -29.78 7.33 -24.08
N GLY A 266 -30.17 6.11 -23.71
CA GLY A 266 -31.51 5.58 -23.95
C GLY A 266 -31.79 5.16 -25.39
N ARG A 267 -30.80 5.25 -26.29
CA ARG A 267 -30.92 4.93 -27.73
C ARG A 267 -30.33 3.57 -28.11
N GLY A 268 -29.99 2.72 -27.14
CA GLY A 268 -29.40 1.39 -27.37
C GLY A 268 -27.91 1.38 -27.76
N ILE A 269 -27.24 2.53 -27.84
CA ILE A 269 -25.83 2.65 -28.28
C ILE A 269 -24.87 1.83 -27.42
N GLY A 270 -25.03 1.84 -26.09
CA GLY A 270 -24.15 1.07 -25.18
C GLY A 270 -24.25 -0.44 -25.40
N PHE A 271 -25.45 -0.94 -25.69
CA PHE A 271 -25.66 -2.35 -26.05
C PHE A 271 -25.03 -2.67 -27.41
N ALA A 272 -25.24 -1.81 -28.40
CA ALA A 272 -24.64 -1.98 -29.73
C ALA A 272 -23.10 -2.02 -29.67
N LEU A 273 -22.48 -1.11 -28.90
CA LEU A 273 -21.03 -1.09 -28.68
C LEU A 273 -20.51 -2.38 -28.05
N LYS A 274 -21.16 -2.87 -26.98
CA LYS A 274 -20.75 -4.14 -26.35
C LYS A 274 -21.00 -5.34 -27.25
N MET A 275 -22.07 -5.35 -28.05
CA MET A 275 -22.29 -6.41 -29.02
C MET A 275 -21.23 -6.40 -30.13
N SER A 276 -20.81 -5.22 -30.60
CA SER A 276 -19.69 -5.11 -31.55
C SER A 276 -18.39 -5.64 -30.93
N ALA A 277 -18.14 -5.38 -29.65
CA ALA A 277 -16.99 -5.94 -28.93
C ALA A 277 -17.06 -7.47 -28.80
N VAL A 278 -18.24 -8.04 -28.52
CA VAL A 278 -18.48 -9.49 -28.51
C VAL A 278 -18.17 -10.10 -29.88
N LYS A 279 -18.69 -9.52 -30.96
CA LYS A 279 -18.44 -10.00 -32.33
C LYS A 279 -16.96 -9.94 -32.71
N LEU A 280 -16.28 -8.86 -32.32
CA LEU A 280 -14.84 -8.72 -32.52
C LEU A 280 -14.08 -9.82 -31.77
N ALA A 281 -14.45 -10.10 -30.51
CA ALA A 281 -13.84 -11.17 -29.72
C ALA A 281 -14.07 -12.56 -30.36
N GLU A 282 -15.28 -12.84 -30.87
CA GLU A 282 -15.57 -14.08 -31.60
C GLU A 282 -14.73 -14.23 -32.88
N GLN A 283 -14.58 -13.14 -33.67
CA GLN A 283 -13.72 -13.13 -34.87
C GLN A 283 -12.25 -13.42 -34.54
N LEU A 284 -11.80 -12.98 -33.37
CA LEU A 284 -10.45 -13.21 -32.87
C LEU A 284 -10.29 -14.58 -32.18
N ASN A 285 -11.33 -15.42 -32.17
CA ASN A 285 -11.36 -16.72 -31.49
C ASN A 285 -11.05 -16.63 -29.99
N ILE A 286 -11.50 -15.57 -29.34
CA ILE A 286 -11.41 -15.37 -27.89
C ILE A 286 -12.34 -16.36 -27.18
N LYS A 287 -11.88 -16.94 -26.06
CA LYS A 287 -12.64 -17.95 -25.30
C LYS A 287 -13.72 -17.34 -24.42
N TYR A 288 -13.43 -16.21 -23.79
CA TYR A 288 -14.37 -15.53 -22.93
C TYR A 288 -14.04 -14.04 -22.77
N LEU A 289 -15.05 -13.26 -22.39
CA LEU A 289 -14.95 -11.87 -22.00
C LEU A 289 -15.19 -11.71 -20.50
N ARG A 290 -14.43 -10.84 -19.84
CA ARG A 290 -14.60 -10.45 -18.42
C ARG A 290 -14.93 -8.97 -18.28
N THR A 291 -15.63 -8.59 -17.21
CA THR A 291 -15.86 -7.17 -16.85
C THR A 291 -16.24 -7.03 -15.39
N ASN A 292 -15.87 -5.89 -14.79
CA ASN A 292 -16.25 -5.53 -13.43
C ASN A 292 -17.24 -4.37 -13.44
N ASN A 293 -18.28 -4.45 -12.61
CA ASN A 293 -19.25 -3.38 -12.44
C ASN A 293 -19.52 -3.11 -10.96
N ASP A 294 -19.62 -1.82 -10.60
CA ASP A 294 -20.16 -1.42 -9.31
C ASP A 294 -21.61 -1.93 -9.19
N SER A 295 -21.95 -2.53 -8.04
CA SER A 295 -23.29 -3.02 -7.71
C SER A 295 -24.42 -2.00 -7.95
N LEU A 296 -24.12 -0.70 -7.91
CA LEU A 296 -25.06 0.38 -8.11
C LEU A 296 -25.22 0.80 -9.59
N ASN A 297 -24.41 0.27 -10.51
CA ASN A 297 -24.48 0.61 -11.94
C ASN A 297 -25.55 -0.23 -12.66
N HIS A 298 -26.81 -0.03 -12.29
CA HIS A 298 -27.95 -0.77 -12.84
C HIS A 298 -28.03 -0.78 -14.39
N PRO A 299 -27.76 0.32 -15.10
CA PRO A 299 -27.79 0.31 -16.58
C PRO A 299 -26.77 -0.64 -17.21
N MET A 300 -25.53 -0.68 -16.70
CA MET A 300 -24.52 -1.60 -17.22
C MET A 300 -24.78 -3.05 -16.82
N LEU A 301 -25.30 -3.27 -15.60
CA LEU A 301 -25.71 -4.61 -15.15
C LEU A 301 -26.83 -5.16 -16.03
N HIS A 302 -27.80 -4.33 -16.43
CA HIS A 302 -28.85 -4.74 -17.36
C HIS A 302 -28.28 -5.18 -18.72
N ILE A 303 -27.38 -4.39 -19.31
CA ILE A 303 -26.75 -4.74 -20.58
C ILE A 303 -25.92 -6.03 -20.46
N ASN A 304 -25.05 -6.12 -19.45
CA ASN A 304 -24.17 -7.27 -19.30
C ASN A 304 -24.95 -8.55 -18.98
N ARG A 305 -25.79 -8.53 -17.95
CA ARG A 305 -26.46 -9.74 -17.47
C ARG A 305 -27.69 -10.09 -18.28
N ASP A 306 -28.59 -9.12 -18.48
CA ASP A 306 -29.94 -9.41 -18.99
C ASP A 306 -29.96 -9.46 -20.53
N LEU A 307 -29.11 -8.67 -21.21
CA LEU A 307 -29.08 -8.62 -22.68
C LEU A 307 -27.96 -9.46 -23.31
N LEU A 308 -26.75 -9.42 -22.75
CA LEU A 308 -25.58 -10.14 -23.29
C LEU A 308 -25.35 -11.50 -22.64
N GLY A 309 -25.99 -11.77 -21.49
CA GLY A 309 -25.91 -13.07 -20.83
C GLY A 309 -24.66 -13.31 -20.00
N TYR A 310 -23.90 -12.26 -19.64
CA TYR A 310 -22.79 -12.37 -18.69
C TYR A 310 -23.27 -13.05 -17.39
N LYS A 311 -22.47 -14.00 -16.91
CA LYS A 311 -22.71 -14.71 -15.66
C LYS A 311 -21.87 -14.11 -14.55
N PRO A 312 -22.45 -13.81 -13.38
CA PRO A 312 -21.67 -13.29 -12.26
C PRO A 312 -20.68 -14.36 -11.78
N VAL A 313 -19.49 -13.91 -11.44
CA VAL A 313 -18.46 -14.68 -10.72
C VAL A 313 -18.09 -13.89 -9.46
N PRO A 314 -17.39 -14.49 -8.47
CA PRO A 314 -16.94 -13.77 -7.30
C PRO A 314 -16.20 -12.48 -7.66
N GLY A 315 -16.60 -11.37 -7.04
CA GLY A 315 -16.03 -10.06 -7.24
C GLY A 315 -15.25 -9.61 -6.00
N ARG A 316 -15.31 -8.32 -5.68
CA ARG A 316 -14.57 -7.72 -4.57
C ARG A 316 -15.38 -6.75 -3.74
N TYR A 317 -15.14 -6.75 -2.44
CA TYR A 317 -15.52 -5.66 -1.56
C TYR A 317 -14.41 -4.61 -1.52
N LYS A 318 -14.79 -3.35 -1.69
CA LYS A 318 -13.97 -2.22 -1.27
C LYS A 318 -14.27 -1.97 0.20
N MET A 319 -13.29 -2.26 1.05
CA MET A 319 -13.36 -2.03 2.48
C MET A 319 -12.53 -0.80 2.85
N VAL A 320 -13.00 -0.01 3.80
CA VAL A 320 -12.35 1.25 4.20
C VAL A 320 -12.16 1.35 5.69
N LYS A 321 -11.09 2.01 6.10
CA LYS A 321 -10.79 2.31 7.51
C LYS A 321 -10.38 3.76 7.65
N ALA A 322 -11.09 4.50 8.49
CA ALA A 322 -10.64 5.81 8.91
C ALA A 322 -9.42 5.67 9.84
N LEU A 323 -8.35 6.40 9.53
CA LEU A 323 -7.20 6.53 10.42
C LEU A 323 -7.43 7.73 11.35
N PRO A 324 -7.13 7.61 12.66
CA PRO A 324 -7.32 8.72 13.58
C PRO A 324 -6.55 9.97 13.11
N LYS A 325 -7.21 11.13 13.11
CA LYS A 325 -6.57 12.47 12.94
C LYS A 325 -5.49 12.79 14.00
N GLN A 326 -5.16 11.85 14.90
CA GLN A 326 -4.18 12.03 15.98
C GLN A 326 -2.76 12.35 15.49
N ILE A 327 -2.50 12.27 14.19
CA ILE A 327 -1.22 12.66 13.61
C ILE A 327 -1.17 14.14 13.22
N ASP A 328 -2.26 14.91 13.29
CA ASP A 328 -2.14 16.38 13.23
C ASP A 328 -1.32 16.90 14.42
N ASN A 329 -1.37 16.24 15.57
CA ASN A 329 -0.52 16.58 16.72
C ASN A 329 0.91 15.98 16.65
N LEU A 330 1.16 14.98 15.80
CA LEU A 330 2.47 14.32 15.65
C LEU A 330 3.25 14.79 14.41
N LEU A 331 2.58 15.34 13.39
CA LEU A 331 3.15 15.95 12.18
C LEU A 331 3.22 17.48 12.34
N ASN A 332 2.18 18.18 12.82
CA ASN A 332 2.17 19.66 12.87
C ASN A 332 2.91 20.30 14.07
N LYS A 333 3.64 19.52 14.88
CA LYS A 333 4.54 20.07 15.93
C LYS A 333 6.02 19.78 15.71
N ALA A 334 6.39 19.12 14.60
CA ALA A 334 7.78 18.93 14.19
C ALA A 334 8.33 20.13 13.38
N ALA A 335 7.46 21.03 12.92
CA ALA A 335 7.82 22.34 12.38
C ALA A 335 7.76 23.45 13.45
N ARG A 336 7.97 23.10 14.73
CA ARG A 336 8.49 24.12 15.65
C ARG A 336 9.94 24.35 15.23
N PRO A 337 10.40 25.62 15.12
CA PRO A 337 11.78 25.92 14.77
C PRO A 337 12.67 25.07 15.67
N GLU A 338 13.77 24.53 15.11
CA GLU A 338 14.83 23.88 15.89
C GLU A 338 14.96 24.65 17.20
N THR A 339 14.42 24.08 18.27
CA THR A 339 14.66 24.65 19.57
C THR A 339 16.16 24.51 19.72
N ASN A 340 16.87 25.62 19.96
CA ASN A 340 18.31 25.69 20.31
C ASN A 340 18.59 24.92 21.63
N VAL A 341 18.07 23.69 21.73
CA VAL A 341 18.23 22.78 22.82
C VAL A 341 19.46 21.97 22.47
N LYS A 342 20.54 22.25 23.17
CA LYS A 342 21.77 21.49 23.06
C LYS A 342 21.52 20.09 23.62
N VAL A 343 21.51 19.09 22.76
CA VAL A 343 21.41 17.68 23.15
C VAL A 343 22.82 17.10 23.22
N GLU A 344 23.16 16.55 24.37
CA GLU A 344 24.44 15.88 24.62
C GLU A 344 24.18 14.41 24.93
N VAL A 345 24.84 13.51 24.21
CA VAL A 345 24.85 12.08 24.52
C VAL A 345 26.24 11.75 25.04
N LEU A 346 26.33 11.46 26.33
CA LEU A 346 27.58 11.27 27.05
C LEU A 346 27.73 9.80 27.42
N GLN A 347 28.90 9.20 27.21
CA GLN A 347 29.21 7.88 27.77
C GLN A 347 29.04 7.95 29.30
N ALA A 348 28.25 7.04 29.86
CA ALA A 348 27.96 6.99 31.28
C ALA A 348 29.16 6.41 32.04
N LEU A 349 29.60 7.11 33.08
CA LEU A 349 30.67 6.66 33.97
C LEU A 349 30.09 5.77 35.08
N THR A 350 30.96 5.11 35.86
CA THR A 350 30.55 4.32 37.02
C THR A 350 29.75 5.13 38.05
N ALA A 351 30.06 6.43 38.18
CA ALA A 351 29.32 7.36 39.03
C ALA A 351 27.87 7.61 38.56
N ASP A 352 27.56 7.39 37.28
CA ASP A 352 26.23 7.58 36.71
C ASP A 352 25.31 6.35 36.89
N LYS A 353 25.85 5.20 37.32
CA LYS A 353 25.10 3.96 37.52
C LYS A 353 23.85 4.13 38.40
N PRO A 354 23.89 4.83 39.56
CA PRO A 354 22.70 5.06 40.37
C PRO A 354 21.66 5.92 39.65
N VAL A 355 22.09 6.88 38.83
CA VAL A 355 21.20 7.76 38.06
C VAL A 355 20.43 6.95 37.02
N ILE A 356 21.13 6.14 36.21
CA ILE A 356 20.49 5.29 35.20
C ILE A 356 19.58 4.26 35.88
N LYS A 357 19.98 3.66 37.00
CA LYS A 357 19.13 2.75 37.78
C LYS A 357 17.80 3.41 38.20
N ASN A 358 17.83 4.68 38.60
CA ASN A 358 16.62 5.43 38.94
C ASN A 358 15.79 5.78 37.70
N LEU A 359 16.43 6.14 36.58
CA LEU A 359 15.72 6.39 35.31
C LEU A 359 15.04 5.12 34.77
N VAL A 360 15.63 3.95 34.99
CA VAL A 360 15.04 2.66 34.60
C VAL A 360 13.68 2.45 35.26
N GLN A 361 13.43 2.96 36.46
CA GLN A 361 12.13 2.87 37.12
C GLN A 361 11.03 3.57 36.31
N PHE A 362 11.31 4.77 35.78
CA PHE A 362 10.39 5.48 34.90
C PHE A 362 10.25 4.82 33.53
N TYR A 363 11.33 4.21 33.02
CA TYR A 363 11.29 3.43 31.80
C TYR A 363 10.35 2.22 31.94
N ILE A 364 10.47 1.43 33.01
CA ILE A 364 9.57 0.28 33.25
C ILE A 364 8.15 0.76 33.51
N TYR A 365 7.95 1.83 34.28
CA TYR A 365 6.63 2.45 34.46
C TYR A 365 5.96 2.81 33.14
N ASP A 366 6.69 3.37 32.18
CA ASP A 366 6.13 3.64 30.85
C ASP A 366 5.83 2.38 30.05
N PHE A 367 6.53 1.27 30.32
CA PHE A 367 6.27 -0.01 29.68
C PHE A 367 5.03 -0.71 30.23
N THR A 368 4.55 -0.38 31.44
CA THR A 368 3.30 -0.96 31.99
C THR A 368 2.07 -0.61 31.16
N GLU A 369 2.14 0.38 30.27
CA GLU A 369 1.10 0.64 29.26
C GLU A 369 0.99 -0.49 28.23
N PHE A 370 2.07 -1.27 28.06
CA PHE A 370 2.21 -2.32 27.04
C PHE A 370 2.48 -3.71 27.65
N THR A 371 2.75 -3.80 28.94
CA THR A 371 3.09 -5.03 29.67
C THR A 371 2.31 -5.12 30.98
N ASN A 372 2.28 -6.30 31.59
CA ASN A 372 1.65 -6.52 32.90
C ASN A 372 2.67 -6.48 34.05
N GLU A 373 3.71 -5.64 33.94
CA GLU A 373 4.76 -5.53 34.97
C GLU A 373 4.18 -5.05 36.30
N GLN A 374 4.60 -5.71 37.39
CA GLN A 374 4.11 -5.43 38.74
C GLN A 374 5.12 -4.63 39.54
N ILE A 375 4.61 -3.73 40.38
CA ILE A 375 5.41 -3.01 41.36
C ILE A 375 5.67 -3.89 42.59
N SER A 376 6.87 -3.84 43.13
CA SER A 376 7.22 -4.53 44.38
C SER A 376 6.57 -3.87 45.61
N GLU A 377 6.58 -4.58 46.73
CA GLU A 377 6.14 -4.05 48.04
C GLU A 377 6.92 -2.80 48.47
N GLN A 378 8.14 -2.61 47.96
CA GLN A 378 8.98 -1.45 48.24
C GLN A 378 8.68 -0.27 47.30
N GLY A 379 7.67 -0.37 46.44
CA GLY A 379 7.30 0.71 45.52
C GLY A 379 8.28 0.89 44.35
N THR A 380 9.00 -0.18 43.98
CA THR A 380 9.95 -0.16 42.85
C THR A 380 9.64 -1.26 41.84
N TYR A 381 9.98 -1.02 40.58
CA TYR A 381 9.94 -2.03 39.53
C TYR A 381 11.24 -2.85 39.50
N PRO A 382 11.17 -4.13 39.09
CA PRO A 382 12.36 -4.93 38.82
C PRO A 382 13.31 -4.19 37.86
N ILE A 383 14.59 -4.11 38.24
CA ILE A 383 15.63 -3.55 37.37
C ILE A 383 15.94 -4.50 36.22
N LEU A 384 16.50 -3.97 35.13
CA LEU A 384 16.98 -4.80 34.01
C LEU A 384 18.02 -5.81 34.51
N SER A 385 17.80 -7.09 34.24
CA SER A 385 18.63 -8.19 34.78
C SER A 385 20.10 -8.09 34.37
N ASP A 386 20.38 -7.45 33.25
CA ASP A 386 21.71 -7.23 32.68
C ASP A 386 22.26 -5.82 32.93
N LEU A 387 21.57 -4.96 33.69
CA LEU A 387 21.99 -3.57 33.91
C LEU A 387 23.42 -3.47 34.46
N ASN A 388 23.82 -4.37 35.34
CA ASN A 388 25.16 -4.35 35.92
C ASN A 388 26.28 -4.56 34.89
N LYS A 389 26.01 -5.31 33.81
CA LYS A 389 27.01 -5.64 32.78
C LYS A 389 27.58 -4.41 32.09
N TYR A 390 26.78 -3.34 31.98
CA TYR A 390 27.18 -2.03 31.41
C TYR A 390 28.28 -1.30 32.17
N TRP A 391 28.66 -1.77 33.37
CA TRP A 391 29.78 -1.24 34.15
C TRP A 391 30.80 -2.32 34.55
N GLU A 392 30.57 -3.58 34.20
CA GLU A 392 31.46 -4.70 34.51
C GLU A 392 32.25 -5.15 33.29
N ASN A 393 31.68 -5.02 32.08
CA ASN A 393 32.32 -5.35 30.81
C ASN A 393 32.19 -4.17 29.83
N HIS A 394 33.18 -3.27 29.87
CA HIS A 394 33.20 -2.04 29.07
C HIS A 394 33.48 -2.27 27.58
N GLU A 395 33.95 -3.46 27.18
CA GLU A 395 34.20 -3.76 25.77
C GLU A 395 32.89 -4.01 25.02
N ASP A 396 31.93 -4.71 25.64
CA ASP A 396 30.70 -5.13 24.96
C ASP A 396 29.44 -4.33 25.34
N TYR A 397 29.46 -3.57 26.45
CA TYR A 397 28.26 -2.90 26.96
C TYR A 397 28.51 -1.40 27.15
N ASN A 398 27.78 -0.61 26.37
CA ASN A 398 27.90 0.84 26.33
C ASN A 398 26.63 1.49 26.87
N ALA A 399 26.77 2.23 27.97
CA ALA A 399 25.69 3.04 28.54
C ALA A 399 25.94 4.51 28.24
N TYR A 400 24.87 5.23 27.88
CA TYR A 400 24.90 6.66 27.61
C TYR A 400 23.84 7.39 28.42
N LEU A 401 24.21 8.55 28.95
CA LEU A 401 23.29 9.51 29.56
C LEU A 401 22.96 10.60 28.54
N ILE A 402 21.67 10.88 28.36
CA ILE A 402 21.19 11.93 27.47
C ILE A 402 20.93 13.18 28.31
N LYS A 403 21.52 14.30 27.94
CA LYS A 403 21.22 15.61 28.52
C LYS A 403 20.63 16.56 27.48
N ALA A 404 19.70 17.40 27.92
CA ALA A 404 19.11 18.48 27.14
C ALA A 404 19.29 19.78 27.90
N ASN A 405 20.07 20.72 27.35
CA ASN A 405 20.47 21.96 28.04
C ASN A 405 21.07 21.71 29.43
N GLY A 406 21.88 20.65 29.57
CA GLY A 406 22.52 20.26 30.83
C GLY A 406 21.63 19.47 31.81
N GLU A 407 20.31 19.41 31.59
CA GLU A 407 19.38 18.61 32.40
C GLU A 407 19.33 17.16 31.91
N ILE A 408 19.21 16.19 32.83
CA ILE A 408 19.06 14.77 32.47
C ILE A 408 17.74 14.57 31.71
N ALA A 409 17.85 14.10 30.48
CA ALA A 409 16.70 13.87 29.59
C ALA A 409 16.36 12.39 29.40
N GLY A 410 17.32 11.49 29.62
CA GLY A 410 17.12 10.06 29.36
C GLY A 410 18.41 9.24 29.35
N PHE A 411 18.34 8.03 28.82
CA PHE A 411 19.49 7.14 28.67
C PHE A 411 19.37 6.27 27.41
N VAL A 412 20.52 5.76 26.94
CA VAL A 412 20.61 4.74 25.90
C VAL A 412 21.53 3.62 26.37
N LEU A 413 21.14 2.37 26.15
CA LEU A 413 21.95 1.19 26.42
C LEU A 413 22.18 0.44 25.10
N VAL A 414 23.45 0.31 24.71
CA VAL A 414 23.90 -0.39 23.50
C VAL A 414 24.76 -1.58 23.90
N LYS A 415 24.49 -2.73 23.30
CA LYS A 415 25.31 -3.93 23.44
C LYS A 415 26.03 -4.20 22.12
N GLN A 416 27.34 -4.34 22.14
CA GLN A 416 28.11 -4.92 21.04
C GLN A 416 27.93 -6.45 21.08
N LEU A 417 27.73 -7.04 19.92
CA LEU A 417 27.57 -8.48 19.72
C LEU A 417 28.92 -9.10 19.34
N GLU A 418 29.00 -10.43 19.37
CA GLU A 418 30.27 -11.20 19.24
C GLU A 418 31.06 -10.91 17.95
N ASP A 419 30.41 -10.42 16.89
CA ASP A 419 31.07 -9.94 15.67
C ASP A 419 31.48 -8.47 15.82
N ASP A 420 32.72 -8.14 15.45
CA ASP A 420 33.42 -6.85 15.68
C ASP A 420 32.80 -5.60 15.01
N ARG A 421 31.59 -5.71 14.46
CA ARG A 421 30.80 -4.63 13.82
C ARG A 421 29.29 -4.84 13.95
N SER A 422 28.83 -5.52 15.00
CA SER A 422 27.41 -5.77 15.23
C SER A 422 26.95 -5.17 16.55
N TYR A 423 25.94 -4.32 16.52
CA TYR A 423 25.43 -3.58 17.66
C TYR A 423 23.95 -3.85 17.88
N LYS A 424 23.52 -3.83 19.13
CA LYS A 424 22.14 -3.92 19.55
C LYS A 424 21.79 -2.73 20.42
N LEU A 425 20.88 -1.89 19.94
CA LEU A 425 20.26 -0.85 20.75
C LEU A 425 19.22 -1.51 21.66
N ALA A 426 19.62 -1.83 22.88
CA ALA A 426 18.88 -2.67 23.81
C ALA A 426 17.77 -1.90 24.53
N HIS A 427 18.10 -0.71 25.04
CA HIS A 427 17.15 0.15 25.74
C HIS A 427 17.34 1.61 25.37
N PHE A 428 16.24 2.33 25.23
CA PHE A 428 16.23 3.75 24.91
C PHE A 428 15.07 4.41 25.63
N PHE A 429 15.36 5.48 26.36
CA PHE A 429 14.37 6.16 27.17
C PHE A 429 14.57 7.67 27.14
N ILE A 430 13.47 8.40 26.96
CA ILE A 430 13.40 9.85 27.08
C ILE A 430 12.29 10.17 28.08
N LEU A 431 12.59 10.98 29.09
CA LEU A 431 11.60 11.45 30.08
C LEU A 431 10.47 12.21 29.39
N ARG A 432 9.24 12.06 29.91
CA ARG A 432 8.02 12.62 29.28
C ARG A 432 8.10 14.12 29.00
N LYS A 433 8.73 14.91 29.88
CA LYS A 433 8.97 16.36 29.72
C LYS A 433 9.75 16.72 28.44
N PHE A 434 10.63 15.83 27.96
CA PHE A 434 11.49 16.05 26.80
C PHE A 434 10.99 15.34 25.53
N ARG A 435 9.82 14.71 25.58
CA ARG A 435 9.24 14.05 24.40
C ARG A 435 8.64 15.07 23.45
N ARG A 436 8.60 14.72 22.17
CA ARG A 436 8.00 15.53 21.09
C ARG A 436 8.68 16.90 20.86
N SER A 437 9.93 17.07 21.31
CA SER A 437 10.75 18.27 21.09
C SER A 437 12.03 17.98 20.27
N GLY A 438 12.08 16.85 19.55
CA GLY A 438 13.23 16.46 18.73
C GLY A 438 14.42 15.85 19.49
N ILE A 439 14.48 15.99 20.82
CA ILE A 439 15.59 15.50 21.66
C ILE A 439 15.85 14.00 21.47
N GLY A 440 14.79 13.19 21.47
CA GLY A 440 14.90 11.74 21.25
C GLY A 440 15.50 11.40 19.88
N THR A 441 15.09 12.10 18.83
CA THR A 441 15.64 11.90 17.48
C THR A 441 17.11 12.27 17.41
N GLN A 442 17.50 13.41 18.00
CA GLN A 442 18.90 13.84 18.05
C GLN A 442 19.77 12.83 18.81
N ALA A 443 19.31 12.38 19.98
CA ALA A 443 20.03 11.39 20.78
C ALA A 443 20.14 10.03 20.08
N ALA A 444 19.07 9.54 19.47
CA ALA A 444 19.07 8.29 18.72
C ALA A 444 20.04 8.34 17.54
N ARG A 445 20.03 9.43 16.76
CA ARG A 445 20.97 9.62 15.65
C ARG A 445 22.41 9.71 16.13
N ALA A 446 22.68 10.45 17.22
CA ALA A 446 24.02 10.57 17.76
C ALA A 446 24.62 9.20 18.14
N VAL A 447 23.81 8.29 18.70
CA VAL A 447 24.26 6.92 19.03
C VAL A 447 24.36 6.03 17.79
N LEU A 448 23.36 6.03 16.92
CA LEU A 448 23.36 5.16 15.73
C LEU A 448 24.51 5.51 14.78
N PHE A 449 24.79 6.79 14.57
CA PHE A 449 25.84 7.24 13.67
C PHE A 449 27.22 7.36 14.33
N SER A 450 27.37 7.01 15.62
CA SER A 450 28.70 6.96 16.25
C SER A 450 29.49 5.72 15.86
N ALA A 451 28.83 4.66 15.37
CA ALA A 451 29.50 3.43 14.97
C ALA A 451 28.89 2.82 13.69
N LYS A 452 29.77 2.54 12.73
CA LYS A 452 29.43 1.84 11.48
C LYS A 452 29.31 0.34 11.72
N GLY A 453 28.34 -0.30 11.08
CA GLY A 453 28.13 -1.74 11.23
C GLY A 453 26.68 -2.17 11.12
N LYS A 454 26.43 -3.43 11.48
CA LYS A 454 25.09 -4.02 11.57
C LYS A 454 24.46 -3.60 12.89
N TRP A 455 23.21 -3.16 12.85
CA TRP A 455 22.46 -2.73 14.01
C TRP A 455 21.18 -3.55 14.15
N GLU A 456 20.85 -3.91 15.39
CA GLU A 456 19.56 -4.46 15.78
C GLU A 456 18.84 -3.58 16.78
N LEU A 457 17.54 -3.41 16.58
CA LEU A 457 16.69 -2.62 17.45
C LEU A 457 15.43 -3.42 17.81
N ASN A 458 15.23 -3.63 19.11
CA ASN A 458 14.09 -4.39 19.62
C ASN A 458 12.98 -3.45 20.10
N GLN A 459 11.75 -3.73 19.67
CA GLN A 459 10.54 -3.04 20.11
C GLN A 459 9.50 -4.07 20.56
N LEU A 460 8.64 -3.71 21.52
CA LEU A 460 7.44 -4.51 21.76
C LEU A 460 6.48 -4.39 20.58
N GLN A 461 5.88 -5.50 20.16
CA GLN A 461 4.97 -5.53 19.01
C GLN A 461 3.70 -4.70 19.25
N ASN A 462 3.31 -4.41 20.48
CA ASN A 462 2.15 -3.56 20.80
C ASN A 462 2.51 -2.10 21.15
N ASN A 463 3.79 -1.73 21.18
CA ASN A 463 4.23 -0.36 21.47
C ASN A 463 4.29 0.48 20.17
N PHE A 464 3.12 0.86 19.66
CA PHE A 464 2.98 1.66 18.43
C PHE A 464 3.73 3.00 18.47
N PRO A 465 3.74 3.77 19.58
CA PRO A 465 4.52 5.01 19.63
C PRO A 465 6.01 4.79 19.39
N ALA A 466 6.60 3.74 19.96
CA ALA A 466 8.01 3.41 19.73
C ALA A 466 8.28 2.98 18.29
N ILE A 467 7.39 2.16 17.70
CA ILE A 467 7.52 1.70 16.30
C ILE A 467 7.53 2.89 15.34
N LEU A 468 6.60 3.83 15.50
CA LEU A 468 6.53 5.04 14.67
C LEU A 468 7.76 5.93 14.86
N PHE A 469 8.22 6.11 16.10
CA PHE A 469 9.42 6.87 16.40
C PHE A 469 10.65 6.29 15.67
N TRP A 470 10.87 4.98 15.80
CA TRP A 470 12.05 4.33 15.23
C TRP A 470 12.00 4.23 13.71
N ASN A 471 10.85 3.91 13.12
CA ASN A 471 10.69 3.96 11.67
C ASN A 471 11.08 5.36 11.16
N ARG A 472 10.63 6.44 11.82
CA ARG A 472 11.00 7.82 11.45
C ARG A 472 12.49 8.11 11.60
N VAL A 473 13.13 7.65 12.67
CA VAL A 473 14.58 7.83 12.87
C VAL A 473 15.37 7.15 11.73
N LEU A 474 14.91 5.98 11.30
CA LEU A 474 15.59 5.13 10.30
C LEU A 474 15.23 5.46 8.85
N LEU A 475 14.27 6.37 8.59
CA LEU A 475 13.92 6.82 7.23
C LEU A 475 15.01 7.64 6.53
N SER A 476 16.13 7.98 7.19
CA SER A 476 17.24 8.66 6.52
C SER A 476 17.83 7.79 5.41
N GLU A 477 18.14 8.40 4.26
CA GLU A 477 18.68 7.71 3.07
C GLU A 477 19.86 6.78 3.41
N ALA A 478 20.72 7.19 4.35
CA ALA A 478 21.87 6.40 4.82
C ALA A 478 21.54 5.02 5.44
N VAL A 479 20.29 4.75 5.81
CA VAL A 479 19.86 3.53 6.52
C VAL A 479 18.80 2.73 5.72
N SER A 480 18.09 3.38 4.80
CA SER A 480 16.81 2.89 4.27
C SER A 480 16.89 1.70 3.31
N GLU A 481 18.06 1.40 2.75
CA GLU A 481 18.23 0.36 1.72
C GLU A 481 18.36 -1.07 2.28
N SER A 482 18.63 -1.22 3.58
CA SER A 482 18.96 -2.54 4.19
C SER A 482 18.10 -2.95 5.39
N ILE A 483 16.99 -2.24 5.65
CA ILE A 483 16.14 -2.54 6.81
C ILE A 483 15.33 -3.82 6.57
N THR A 484 15.50 -4.77 7.47
CA THR A 484 14.68 -5.98 7.59
C THR A 484 13.96 -5.98 8.93
N VAL A 485 12.75 -6.53 8.97
CA VAL A 485 11.93 -6.62 10.19
C VAL A 485 11.60 -8.08 10.46
N ARG A 486 11.98 -8.60 11.61
CA ARG A 486 11.57 -9.93 12.08
C ARG A 486 10.67 -9.83 13.31
N TYR A 487 9.78 -10.80 13.46
CA TYR A 487 8.79 -10.84 14.53
C TYR A 487 8.97 -12.13 15.33
N GLU A 488 9.40 -12.01 16.59
CA GLU A 488 9.76 -13.16 17.43
C GLU A 488 9.33 -12.90 18.87
N GLN A 489 8.61 -13.85 19.48
CA GLN A 489 8.23 -13.81 20.90
C GLN A 489 7.60 -12.46 21.36
N GLY A 490 6.71 -11.88 20.54
CA GLY A 490 6.06 -10.60 20.85
C GLY A 490 6.93 -9.36 20.64
N LYS A 491 8.13 -9.51 20.07
CA LYS A 491 9.04 -8.41 19.71
C LYS A 491 9.01 -8.17 18.20
N ARG A 492 9.13 -6.90 17.82
CA ARG A 492 9.46 -6.44 16.47
C ARG A 492 10.94 -6.06 16.50
N ILE A 493 11.75 -6.74 15.72
CA ILE A 493 13.20 -6.53 15.66
C ILE A 493 13.53 -5.97 14.29
N GLN A 494 14.11 -4.78 14.26
CA GLN A 494 14.62 -4.17 13.02
C GLN A 494 16.12 -4.42 12.93
N SER A 495 16.57 -4.93 11.80
CA SER A 495 17.99 -5.10 11.48
C SER A 495 18.35 -4.25 10.27
N PHE A 496 19.43 -3.48 10.36
CA PHE A 496 19.85 -2.53 9.31
C PHE A 496 21.36 -2.30 9.39
N ILE A 497 21.93 -1.72 8.33
CA ILE A 497 23.37 -1.42 8.25
C ILE A 497 23.57 0.10 8.21
N ILE A 498 24.55 0.60 8.96
CA ILE A 498 25.03 1.99 8.90
C ILE A 498 26.43 1.98 8.30
N ASN A 499 26.58 2.67 7.16
CA ASN A 499 27.76 2.65 6.30
C ASN A 499 28.81 3.73 6.58
#